data_AF-A0A8D1F9X5-F1
#
_entry.id   AF-A0A8D1F9X5-F1
#
_cell.length_a   1.000
_cell.length_b   1.000
_cell.length_c   1.000
_cell.angle_alpha   90.00
_cell.angle_beta   90.00
_cell.angle_gamma   90.00
#
_symmetry.space_group_name_H-M   'P 1'
#
loop_
_entity.id
_entity.type
_entity.pdbx_description
1 polymer ?
#
loop_
_entity_poly.entity_id
_entity_poly.type
_entity_poly.pdbx_seq_one_letter_code
_entity_poly.pdbx_strand_id
1 'polypeptide(L)'
;MEGAEAEEREWAALAGDLLALGYEGFPERASPGPSCPDFRALCARLAAELATLDALEREKEEGTEALSAGDGPGAEEEFLRQLAGLLRELHCPDRELCGRDCASSLRKPGARLRLLRFLCSELQAARLLHLHPKLDPSLEPFGGEWAGEGAEEESGLVQELVLTLQALGLPRPPRGTPASQLLRELHAKEALESLSQSLQDQYCCRRCLLLKRLDLTTSAFHWSERAEVLMGSVPDRGGRPDELEPPMPSWQSRREDGGGRKAGRQCWGRKKKKK
;
A
#
# COMPACT_ATOMS: atom_id res chain seq x y z
N MET A 1 17.12 -8.94 28.85
CA MET A 1 16.13 -8.06 29.51
C MET A 1 15.28 -7.31 28.49
N GLU A 2 15.85 -6.82 27.38
CA GLU A 2 15.14 -6.08 26.32
C GLU A 2 13.90 -6.78 25.70
N GLY A 3 13.94 -8.10 25.49
CA GLY A 3 12.83 -8.81 24.84
C GLY A 3 11.55 -8.95 25.69
N ALA A 4 11.68 -8.97 27.02
CA ALA A 4 10.53 -9.09 27.92
C ALA A 4 9.78 -7.75 28.04
N GLU A 5 10.53 -6.63 28.08
CA GLU A 5 9.95 -5.28 28.10
C GLU A 5 9.24 -4.94 26.78
N ALA A 6 9.76 -5.43 25.65
CA ALA A 6 9.10 -5.28 24.35
C ALA A 6 7.77 -6.04 24.30
N GLU A 7 7.75 -7.28 24.79
CA GLU A 7 6.52 -8.10 24.85
C GLU A 7 5.48 -7.46 25.78
N GLU A 8 5.87 -6.91 26.94
CA GLU A 8 4.95 -6.20 27.84
C GLU A 8 4.30 -4.97 27.19
N ARG A 9 5.08 -4.14 26.48
CA ARG A 9 4.54 -2.97 25.75
C ARG A 9 3.54 -3.40 24.68
N GLU A 10 3.84 -4.50 24.01
CA GLU A 10 3.02 -5.06 22.97
C GLU A 10 1.69 -5.61 23.50
N TRP A 11 1.68 -6.21 24.68
CA TRP A 11 0.47 -6.61 25.40
C TRP A 11 -0.34 -5.40 25.91
N ALA A 12 0.31 -4.34 26.37
CA ALA A 12 -0.36 -3.10 26.78
C ALA A 12 -1.06 -2.42 25.60
N ALA A 13 -0.43 -2.40 24.42
CA ALA A 13 -1.06 -1.89 23.20
C ALA A 13 -2.31 -2.70 22.83
N LEU A 14 -2.22 -4.04 22.86
CA LEU A 14 -3.38 -4.91 22.61
C LEU A 14 -4.50 -4.69 23.64
N ALA A 15 -4.17 -4.46 24.91
CA ALA A 15 -5.16 -4.13 25.92
C ALA A 15 -5.89 -2.82 25.58
N GLY A 16 -5.17 -1.81 25.10
CA GLY A 16 -5.77 -0.58 24.57
C GLY A 16 -6.71 -0.83 23.38
N ASP A 17 -6.31 -1.67 22.43
CA ASP A 17 -7.15 -2.04 21.27
C ASP A 17 -8.44 -2.76 21.71
N LEU A 18 -8.33 -3.69 22.67
CA LEU A 18 -9.47 -4.40 23.24
C LEU A 18 -10.44 -3.46 23.96
N LEU A 19 -9.91 -2.52 24.76
CA LEU A 19 -10.71 -1.48 25.42
C LEU A 19 -11.45 -0.60 24.39
N ALA A 20 -10.76 -0.16 23.34
CA ALA A 20 -11.37 0.61 22.26
C ALA A 20 -12.48 -0.17 21.52
N LEU A 21 -12.36 -1.51 21.48
CA LEU A 21 -13.38 -2.40 20.94
C LEU A 21 -14.55 -2.69 21.90
N GLY A 22 -14.47 -2.26 23.17
CA GLY A 22 -15.48 -2.46 24.21
C GLY A 22 -15.26 -3.73 25.06
N TYR A 23 -14.08 -4.33 24.99
CA TYR A 23 -13.71 -5.53 25.75
C TYR A 23 -12.94 -5.16 27.02
N GLU A 24 -13.66 -5.12 28.14
CA GLU A 24 -13.11 -4.82 29.47
C GLU A 24 -12.59 -6.08 30.19
N GLY A 25 -11.62 -5.88 31.11
CA GLY A 25 -11.23 -6.90 32.09
C GLY A 25 -10.21 -7.94 31.62
N PHE A 26 -9.39 -7.66 30.60
CA PHE A 26 -8.28 -8.53 30.24
C PHE A 26 -7.13 -8.40 31.27
N PRO A 27 -6.66 -9.49 31.90
CA PRO A 27 -5.63 -9.40 32.92
C PRO A 27 -4.28 -9.02 32.30
N GLU A 28 -3.84 -7.77 32.53
CA GLU A 28 -2.58 -7.20 32.05
C GLU A 28 -1.30 -7.96 32.46
N ARG A 29 -1.39 -8.95 33.35
CA ARG A 29 -0.22 -9.45 34.09
C ARG A 29 0.16 -10.91 33.90
N ALA A 30 -0.62 -11.70 33.18
CA ALA A 30 -0.27 -13.09 32.96
C ALA A 30 -0.60 -13.43 31.52
N SER A 31 0.42 -13.77 30.72
CA SER A 31 0.24 -14.33 29.39
C SER A 31 -0.70 -15.54 29.51
N PRO A 32 -2.00 -15.42 29.20
CA PRO A 32 -2.91 -16.49 29.52
C PRO A 32 -2.71 -17.56 28.45
N GLY A 33 -2.40 -18.78 28.88
CA GLY A 33 -2.21 -19.90 27.95
C GLY A 33 -3.53 -20.33 27.31
N PRO A 34 -3.50 -21.20 26.28
CA PRO A 34 -4.73 -21.80 25.74
C PRO A 34 -5.52 -22.59 26.79
N SER A 35 -4.86 -23.07 27.85
CA SER A 35 -5.51 -23.72 29.00
C SER A 35 -6.24 -22.75 29.93
N CYS A 36 -6.04 -21.43 29.78
CA CYS A 36 -6.73 -20.42 30.58
C CYS A 36 -8.18 -20.25 30.08
N PRO A 37 -9.19 -20.40 30.95
CA PRO A 37 -10.59 -20.25 30.55
C PRO A 37 -10.90 -18.81 30.11
N ASP A 38 -10.30 -17.80 30.74
CA ASP A 38 -10.54 -16.39 30.40
C ASP A 38 -10.05 -16.04 28.98
N PHE A 39 -8.92 -16.60 28.56
CA PHE A 39 -8.41 -16.44 27.21
C PHE A 39 -9.31 -17.10 26.17
N ARG A 40 -9.74 -18.34 26.44
CA ARG A 40 -10.68 -19.05 25.56
C ARG A 40 -12.01 -18.31 25.47
N ALA A 41 -12.50 -17.77 26.57
CA ALA A 41 -13.71 -16.96 26.62
C ALA A 41 -13.57 -15.65 25.84
N LEU A 42 -12.42 -14.97 25.91
CA LEU A 42 -12.17 -13.77 25.10
C LEU A 42 -12.19 -14.10 23.60
N CYS A 43 -11.42 -15.11 23.18
CA CYS A 43 -11.39 -15.55 21.78
C CYS A 43 -12.79 -15.95 21.30
N ALA A 44 -13.56 -16.64 22.15
CA ALA A 44 -14.94 -17.03 21.85
C ALA A 44 -15.87 -15.83 21.67
N ARG A 45 -15.76 -14.79 22.51
CA ARG A 45 -16.56 -13.56 22.36
C ARG A 45 -16.21 -12.82 21.07
N LEU A 46 -14.92 -12.66 20.77
CA LEU A 46 -14.46 -12.02 19.53
C LEU A 46 -14.96 -12.77 18.29
N ALA A 47 -14.86 -14.10 18.28
CA ALA A 47 -15.33 -14.94 17.20
C ALA A 47 -16.85 -14.95 17.06
N ALA A 48 -17.59 -14.93 18.17
CA ALA A 48 -19.05 -14.82 18.14
C ALA A 48 -19.48 -13.48 17.53
N GLU A 49 -18.81 -12.38 17.87
CA GLU A 49 -19.10 -11.08 17.29
C GLU A 49 -18.77 -11.05 15.79
N LEU A 50 -17.61 -11.57 15.38
CA LEU A 50 -17.28 -11.74 13.96
C LEU A 50 -18.34 -12.55 13.22
N ALA A 51 -18.82 -13.67 13.78
CA ALA A 51 -19.88 -14.47 13.19
C ALA A 51 -21.22 -13.71 13.09
N THR A 52 -21.55 -12.83 14.06
CA THR A 52 -22.77 -12.00 13.97
C THR A 52 -22.70 -10.96 12.87
N LEU A 53 -21.50 -10.44 12.59
CA LEU A 53 -21.25 -9.52 11.50
C LEU A 53 -21.26 -10.30 10.17
N ASP A 54 -20.52 -11.39 10.03
CA ASP A 54 -20.51 -12.19 8.80
C ASP A 54 -21.89 -12.78 8.42
N ALA A 55 -22.71 -13.17 9.40
CA ALA A 55 -24.07 -13.69 9.16
C ALA A 55 -25.06 -12.64 8.62
N LEU A 56 -24.79 -11.34 8.86
CA LEU A 56 -25.59 -10.25 8.29
C LEU A 56 -25.21 -9.96 6.83
N GLU A 57 -23.97 -10.25 6.42
CA GLU A 57 -23.54 -10.16 5.03
C GLU A 57 -23.90 -11.41 4.21
N ARG A 58 -23.94 -12.59 4.86
CA ARG A 58 -24.27 -13.88 4.25
C ARG A 58 -25.64 -14.38 4.75
N GLU A 59 -26.74 -13.97 4.12
CA GLU A 59 -28.06 -14.59 4.33
C GLU A 59 -28.13 -16.09 3.90
N LYS A 60 -27.02 -16.71 3.51
CA LYS A 60 -27.03 -18.08 2.98
C LYS A 60 -25.65 -18.73 3.08
N GLU A 61 -25.34 -19.30 4.24
CA GLU A 61 -24.66 -20.60 4.37
C GLU A 61 -24.66 -21.01 5.85
N GLU A 62 -25.36 -22.10 6.14
CA GLU A 62 -25.40 -22.72 7.46
C GLU A 62 -24.01 -23.26 7.81
N GLY A 63 -23.50 -22.85 8.98
CA GLY A 63 -22.61 -23.70 9.77
C GLY A 63 -21.22 -23.14 10.07
N THR A 64 -21.12 -21.93 10.65
CA THR A 64 -19.96 -21.61 11.48
C THR A 64 -20.24 -22.13 12.89
N GLU A 65 -19.60 -23.23 13.29
CA GLU A 65 -19.63 -23.67 14.68
C GLU A 65 -18.94 -22.61 15.55
N ALA A 66 -19.70 -21.98 16.45
CA ALA A 66 -19.18 -20.96 17.36
C ALA A 66 -18.04 -21.54 18.22
N LEU A 67 -16.97 -20.76 18.42
CA LEU A 67 -15.89 -21.13 19.32
C LEU A 67 -16.44 -21.37 20.74
N SER A 68 -16.22 -22.56 21.27
CA SER A 68 -16.64 -22.96 22.60
C SER A 68 -15.60 -22.56 23.64
N ALA A 69 -16.03 -21.81 24.66
CA ALA A 69 -15.22 -21.43 25.81
C ALA A 69 -15.24 -22.47 26.95
N GLY A 70 -15.79 -23.67 26.71
CA GLY A 70 -16.15 -24.62 27.77
C GLY A 70 -15.06 -24.92 28.80
N ASP A 71 -15.48 -25.31 30.01
CA ASP A 71 -14.58 -25.59 31.15
C ASP A 71 -14.48 -27.10 31.48
N GLY A 72 -14.88 -27.95 30.54
CA GLY A 72 -14.89 -29.41 30.71
C GLY A 72 -13.53 -30.08 30.43
N PRO A 73 -13.34 -31.34 30.88
CA PRO A 73 -12.19 -32.14 30.47
C PRO A 73 -12.24 -32.36 28.94
N GLY A 74 -11.24 -31.84 28.22
CA GLY A 74 -11.19 -31.86 26.74
C GLY A 74 -11.54 -30.53 26.06
N ALA A 75 -11.84 -29.48 26.83
CA ALA A 75 -12.26 -28.20 26.27
C ALA A 75 -11.12 -27.36 25.69
N GLU A 76 -9.85 -27.66 26.02
CA GLU A 76 -8.69 -27.06 25.35
C GLU A 76 -8.57 -27.62 23.93
N GLU A 77 -8.64 -28.94 23.77
CA GLU A 77 -8.53 -29.62 22.48
C GLU A 77 -9.65 -29.24 21.53
N GLU A 78 -10.88 -29.16 22.05
CA GLU A 78 -12.05 -28.73 21.28
C GLU A 78 -11.94 -27.26 20.84
N PHE A 79 -11.54 -26.37 21.76
CA PHE A 79 -11.28 -24.97 21.44
C PHE A 79 -10.22 -24.83 20.33
N LEU A 80 -9.11 -25.57 20.42
CA LEU A 80 -8.03 -25.52 19.45
C LEU A 80 -8.47 -26.03 18.06
N ARG A 81 -9.30 -27.08 18.03
CA ARG A 81 -9.89 -27.60 16.79
C ARG A 81 -10.78 -26.57 16.11
N GLN A 82 -11.68 -25.94 16.87
CA GLN A 82 -12.59 -24.91 16.37
C GLN A 82 -11.85 -23.64 15.95
N LEU A 83 -10.85 -23.21 16.74
CA LEU A 83 -9.99 -22.06 16.43
C LEU A 83 -9.25 -22.25 15.11
N ALA A 84 -8.68 -23.44 14.87
CA ALA A 84 -8.03 -23.75 13.61
C ALA A 84 -9.00 -23.79 12.41
N GLY A 85 -10.29 -24.05 12.65
CA GLY A 85 -11.37 -23.88 11.66
C GLY A 85 -11.58 -22.41 11.33
N LEU A 86 -11.89 -21.62 12.36
CA LEU A 86 -12.13 -20.18 12.22
C LEU A 86 -10.98 -19.45 11.53
N LEU A 87 -9.72 -19.72 11.93
CA LEU A 87 -8.56 -19.05 11.32
C LEU A 87 -8.37 -19.38 9.84
N ARG A 88 -8.83 -20.56 9.38
CA ARG A 88 -8.82 -20.90 7.95
C ARG A 88 -9.92 -20.18 7.19
N GLU A 89 -11.08 -20.03 7.80
CA GLU A 89 -12.22 -19.27 7.24
C GLU A 89 -11.90 -17.78 7.13
N LEU A 90 -11.27 -17.20 8.15
CA LEU A 90 -10.79 -15.81 8.16
C LEU A 90 -9.50 -15.59 7.36
N HIS A 91 -9.00 -16.62 6.66
CA HIS A 91 -7.78 -16.55 5.85
C HIS A 91 -6.54 -16.01 6.60
N CYS A 92 -6.34 -16.41 7.86
CA CYS A 92 -5.25 -15.92 8.69
C CYS A 92 -3.86 -16.21 8.05
N PRO A 93 -2.98 -15.20 7.90
CA PRO A 93 -1.69 -15.34 7.23
C PRO A 93 -0.63 -16.10 8.05
N ASP A 94 -0.85 -16.30 9.35
CA ASP A 94 0.09 -17.02 10.22
C ASP A 94 -0.03 -18.54 10.02
N ARG A 95 0.91 -19.08 9.24
CA ARG A 95 1.00 -20.52 8.93
C ARG A 95 1.24 -21.40 10.16
N GLU A 96 1.83 -20.88 11.23
CA GLU A 96 2.07 -21.65 12.45
C GLU A 96 0.78 -21.83 13.26
N LEU A 97 -0.10 -20.82 13.25
CA LEU A 97 -1.39 -20.85 13.94
C LEU A 97 -2.43 -21.66 13.16
N CYS A 98 -2.39 -21.62 11.83
CA CYS A 98 -3.29 -22.36 10.94
C CYS A 98 -2.85 -23.82 10.69
N GLY A 99 -1.69 -24.23 11.21
CA GLY A 99 -1.11 -25.57 11.02
C GLY A 99 -1.72 -26.66 11.91
N ARG A 100 -1.33 -27.91 11.64
CA ARG A 100 -1.76 -29.09 12.44
C ARG A 100 -1.36 -29.01 13.92
N ASP A 101 -0.31 -28.26 14.23
CA ASP A 101 0.27 -28.17 15.57
C ASP A 101 -0.09 -26.87 16.31
N CYS A 102 -1.29 -26.33 16.06
CA CYS A 102 -1.79 -25.08 16.67
C CYS A 102 -1.61 -25.04 18.20
N ALA A 103 -1.83 -26.18 18.88
CA ALA A 103 -1.61 -26.35 20.32
C ALA A 103 -0.18 -26.01 20.74
N SER A 104 0.81 -26.47 19.97
CA SER A 104 2.23 -26.24 20.25
C SER A 104 2.66 -24.82 19.88
N SER A 105 2.07 -24.26 18.81
CA SER A 105 2.33 -22.89 18.36
C SER A 105 1.86 -21.88 19.39
N LEU A 106 0.67 -22.04 19.96
CA LEU A 106 0.11 -21.13 20.98
C LEU A 106 0.86 -21.17 22.32
N ARG A 107 1.64 -22.23 22.57
CA ARG A 107 2.54 -22.31 23.73
C ARG A 107 3.83 -21.49 23.54
N LYS A 108 4.15 -21.09 22.30
CA LYS A 108 5.30 -20.22 22.02
C LYS A 108 5.04 -18.78 22.52
N PRO A 109 6.09 -18.06 22.95
CA PRO A 109 5.99 -16.63 23.24
C PRO A 109 5.56 -15.85 21.99
N GLY A 110 4.74 -14.81 22.15
CA GLY A 110 4.21 -13.98 21.07
C GLY A 110 3.14 -14.59 20.16
N ALA A 111 2.97 -15.92 20.07
CA ALA A 111 1.96 -16.53 19.20
C ALA A 111 0.51 -16.16 19.59
N ARG A 112 0.25 -16.08 20.90
CA ARG A 112 -1.04 -15.67 21.47
C ARG A 112 -1.38 -14.21 21.19
N LEU A 113 -0.35 -13.36 21.26
CA LEU A 113 -0.47 -11.95 20.95
C LEU A 113 -0.79 -11.74 19.47
N ARG A 114 -0.09 -12.46 18.57
CA ARG A 114 -0.40 -12.42 17.12
C ARG A 114 -1.82 -12.87 16.83
N LEU A 115 -2.29 -13.94 17.49
CA LEU A 115 -3.67 -14.40 17.37
C LEU A 115 -4.67 -13.30 17.77
N LEU A 116 -4.50 -12.71 18.96
CA LEU A 116 -5.44 -11.71 19.45
C LEU A 116 -5.41 -10.43 18.61
N ARG A 117 -4.23 -9.97 18.18
CA ARG A 117 -4.12 -8.84 17.24
C ARG A 117 -4.85 -9.12 15.94
N PHE A 118 -4.67 -10.32 15.39
CA PHE A 118 -5.38 -10.73 14.18
C PHE A 118 -6.90 -10.70 14.38
N LEU A 119 -7.41 -11.31 15.45
CA LEU A 119 -8.86 -11.29 15.73
C LEU A 119 -9.39 -9.86 15.96
N CYS A 120 -8.63 -8.99 16.62
CA CYS A 120 -9.00 -7.59 16.80
C CYS A 120 -9.02 -6.83 15.46
N SER A 121 -8.01 -7.03 14.60
CA SER A 121 -7.97 -6.37 13.29
C SER A 121 -9.09 -6.85 12.36
N GLU A 122 -9.40 -8.14 12.37
CA GLU A 122 -10.54 -8.67 11.62
C GLU A 122 -11.86 -8.11 12.16
N LEU A 123 -12.01 -7.99 13.49
CA LEU A 123 -13.23 -7.41 14.07
C LEU A 123 -13.38 -5.92 13.72
N GLN A 124 -12.27 -5.16 13.77
CA GLN A 124 -12.24 -3.77 13.33
C GLN A 124 -12.65 -3.65 11.86
N ALA A 125 -12.10 -4.51 10.99
CA ALA A 125 -12.43 -4.54 9.57
C ALA A 125 -13.90 -4.91 9.34
N ALA A 126 -14.39 -5.96 9.99
CA ALA A 126 -15.79 -6.39 9.88
C ALA A 126 -16.77 -5.31 10.34
N ARG A 127 -16.49 -4.63 11.47
CA ARG A 127 -17.28 -3.49 11.95
C ARG A 127 -17.26 -2.32 10.95
N LEU A 128 -16.11 -2.01 10.36
CA LEU A 128 -15.99 -0.96 9.35
C LEU A 128 -16.80 -1.29 8.10
N LEU A 129 -16.68 -2.53 7.61
CA LEU A 129 -17.45 -3.04 6.47
C LEU A 129 -18.95 -3.03 6.76
N HIS A 130 -19.38 -3.31 7.99
CA HIS A 130 -20.78 -3.21 8.41
C HIS A 130 -21.34 -1.80 8.52
N LEU A 131 -20.49 -0.82 8.84
CA LEU A 131 -20.87 0.59 8.88
C LEU A 131 -20.94 1.21 7.47
N HIS A 132 -20.20 0.64 6.52
CA HIS A 132 -20.09 1.19 5.16
C HIS A 132 -21.41 1.17 4.37
N PRO A 133 -22.29 0.14 4.45
CA PRO A 133 -23.63 0.16 3.85
C PRO A 133 -24.61 1.12 4.52
N LYS A 134 -24.43 1.44 5.81
CA LYS A 134 -25.33 2.32 6.59
C LYS A 134 -25.02 3.79 6.41
N LEU A 135 -23.82 4.12 5.93
CA LEU A 135 -23.45 5.43 5.44
C LEU A 135 -23.94 5.59 3.99
N ASP A 136 -25.26 5.62 3.85
CA ASP A 136 -25.90 6.08 2.63
C ASP A 136 -25.30 7.47 2.28
N PRO A 137 -24.87 7.75 1.03
CA PRO A 137 -24.25 9.03 0.66
C PRO A 137 -25.16 10.26 0.86
N SER A 138 -26.43 10.03 1.25
CA SER A 138 -27.48 11.03 1.41
C SER A 138 -27.81 11.39 2.87
N LEU A 139 -27.22 10.72 3.88
CA LEU A 139 -27.52 11.01 5.29
C LEU A 139 -26.53 12.02 5.89
N GLU A 140 -27.09 13.15 6.30
CA GLU A 140 -26.49 14.24 7.05
C GLU A 140 -25.66 13.75 8.26
N PRO A 141 -24.60 14.48 8.67
CA PRO A 141 -23.66 14.02 9.68
C PRO A 141 -24.35 13.87 11.04
N PHE A 142 -24.28 12.67 11.59
CA PHE A 142 -24.65 12.39 12.98
C PHE A 142 -23.74 13.22 13.90
N GLY A 143 -24.26 14.33 14.38
CA GLY A 143 -23.66 15.11 15.47
C GLY A 143 -23.80 14.33 16.77
N GLY A 144 -22.68 13.83 17.29
CA GLY A 144 -22.64 13.07 18.54
C GLY A 144 -21.21 12.91 19.02
N GLU A 145 -20.72 13.97 19.65
CA GLU A 145 -19.80 13.96 20.80
C GLU A 145 -18.74 12.84 20.86
N TRP A 146 -17.61 13.07 20.18
CA TRP A 146 -16.30 12.61 20.64
C TRP A 146 -15.39 13.83 20.78
N ALA A 147 -15.71 14.69 21.74
CA ALA A 147 -14.83 15.76 22.15
C ALA A 147 -13.91 15.23 23.27
N GLY A 148 -12.72 14.78 22.89
CA GLY A 148 -11.68 14.35 23.82
C GLY A 148 -10.31 14.32 23.17
N GLU A 149 -9.56 15.42 23.33
CA GLU A 149 -8.09 15.50 23.27
C GLU A 149 -7.40 14.97 22.00
N GLY A 150 -7.52 15.71 20.87
CA GLY A 150 -6.70 15.47 19.67
C GLY A 150 -6.50 16.70 18.75
N ALA A 151 -6.84 17.90 19.22
CA ALA A 151 -7.01 19.08 18.36
C ALA A 151 -5.73 19.56 17.64
N GLU A 152 -4.53 19.24 18.14
CA GLU A 152 -3.28 19.64 17.49
C GLU A 152 -2.86 18.71 16.35
N GLU A 153 -3.06 17.39 16.48
CA GLU A 153 -2.75 16.41 15.42
C GLU A 153 -3.78 16.44 14.29
N GLU A 154 -5.06 16.62 14.63
CA GLU A 154 -6.11 16.80 13.63
C GLU A 154 -5.84 18.03 12.75
N SER A 155 -5.30 19.11 13.33
CA SER A 155 -4.91 20.30 12.58
C SER A 155 -3.79 20.03 11.56
N GLY A 156 -2.83 19.14 11.89
CA GLY A 156 -1.76 18.74 10.98
C GLY A 156 -2.27 17.89 9.81
N LEU A 157 -3.09 16.88 10.11
CA LEU A 157 -3.67 15.99 9.09
C LEU A 157 -4.61 16.74 8.14
N VAL A 158 -5.45 17.63 8.67
CA VAL A 158 -6.31 18.51 7.86
C VAL A 158 -5.47 19.38 6.92
N GLN A 159 -4.34 19.89 7.40
CA GLN A 159 -3.44 20.71 6.58
C GLN A 159 -2.82 19.91 5.42
N GLU A 160 -2.39 18.67 5.64
CA GLU A 160 -1.86 17.79 4.61
C GLU A 160 -2.92 17.38 3.57
N LEU A 161 -4.14 17.10 4.02
CA LEU A 161 -5.27 16.81 3.13
C LEU A 161 -5.61 18.02 2.24
N VAL A 162 -5.59 19.22 2.81
CA VAL A 162 -5.77 20.48 2.05
C VAL A 162 -4.67 20.67 1.01
N LEU A 163 -3.41 20.36 1.34
CA LEU A 163 -2.29 20.42 0.38
C LEU A 163 -2.46 19.39 -0.74
N THR A 164 -2.89 18.18 -0.40
CA THR A 164 -3.15 17.11 -1.37
C THR A 164 -4.25 17.52 -2.36
N LEU A 165 -5.38 18.03 -1.86
CA LEU A 165 -6.46 18.58 -2.70
C LEU A 165 -5.97 19.67 -3.66
N GLN A 166 -5.11 20.58 -3.18
CA GLN A 166 -4.52 21.63 -4.01
C GLN A 166 -3.58 21.08 -5.09
N ALA A 167 -2.74 20.10 -4.75
CA ALA A 167 -1.85 19.44 -5.70
C ALA A 167 -2.63 18.71 -6.80
N LEU A 168 -3.79 18.16 -6.45
CA LEU A 168 -4.73 17.54 -7.40
C LEU A 168 -5.56 18.56 -8.21
N GLY A 169 -5.38 19.87 -7.96
CA GLY A 169 -6.13 20.93 -8.64
C GLY A 169 -7.61 21.02 -8.24
N LEU A 170 -7.97 20.42 -7.11
CA LEU A 170 -9.33 20.43 -6.58
C LEU A 170 -9.63 21.75 -5.85
N PRO A 171 -10.91 22.18 -5.80
CA PRO A 171 -11.30 23.43 -5.14
C PRO A 171 -10.90 23.41 -3.67
N ARG A 172 -10.49 24.58 -3.16
CA ARG A 172 -10.07 24.71 -1.77
C ARG A 172 -11.28 24.55 -0.85
N PRO A 173 -11.23 23.64 0.15
CA PRO A 173 -12.33 23.44 1.08
C PRO A 173 -12.51 24.66 2.00
N PRO A 174 -13.73 24.88 2.55
CA PRO A 174 -13.97 25.92 3.53
C PRO A 174 -13.13 25.72 4.80
N ARG A 175 -12.91 26.81 5.55
CA ARG A 175 -12.10 26.72 6.79
C ARG A 175 -12.88 25.97 7.86
N GLY A 176 -12.21 25.08 8.57
CA GLY A 176 -12.82 24.25 9.62
C GLY A 176 -13.52 23.00 9.10
N THR A 177 -13.31 22.61 7.83
CA THR A 177 -13.76 21.30 7.34
C THR A 177 -13.03 20.18 8.10
N PRO A 178 -13.76 19.25 8.75
CA PRO A 178 -13.15 18.14 9.47
C PRO A 178 -12.41 17.20 8.51
N ALA A 179 -11.37 16.52 8.99
CA ALA A 179 -10.54 15.61 8.18
C ALA A 179 -11.37 14.53 7.46
N SER A 180 -12.40 14.02 8.14
CA SER A 180 -13.32 12.99 7.61
C SER A 180 -14.07 13.44 6.36
N GLN A 181 -14.45 14.72 6.30
CA GLN A 181 -15.12 15.30 5.13
C GLN A 181 -14.14 15.51 3.98
N LEU A 182 -12.91 15.94 4.26
CA LEU A 182 -11.86 16.08 3.25
C LEU A 182 -11.45 14.75 2.63
N LEU A 183 -11.31 13.70 3.45
CA LEU A 183 -11.01 12.34 2.97
C LEU A 183 -12.13 11.80 2.08
N ARG A 184 -13.39 12.02 2.47
CA ARG A 184 -14.54 11.64 1.64
C ARG A 184 -14.56 12.38 0.33
N GLU A 185 -14.28 13.69 0.35
CA GLU A 185 -14.17 14.49 -0.87
C GLU A 185 -13.01 14.04 -1.76
N LEU A 186 -11.86 13.64 -1.20
CA LEU A 186 -10.74 13.07 -1.96
C LEU A 186 -11.11 11.74 -2.61
N HIS A 187 -11.73 10.84 -1.83
CA HIS A 187 -12.10 9.50 -2.28
C HIS A 187 -13.24 9.51 -3.32
N ALA A 188 -14.19 10.44 -3.17
CA ALA A 188 -15.30 10.57 -4.12
C ALA A 188 -14.87 11.14 -5.48
N LYS A 189 -13.62 11.61 -5.62
CA LYS A 189 -13.14 12.19 -6.88
C LYS A 189 -12.48 11.11 -7.71
N GLU A 190 -13.14 10.79 -8.83
CA GLU A 190 -12.63 9.98 -9.94
C GLU A 190 -11.21 10.42 -10.41
N ALA A 191 -10.84 11.68 -10.14
CA ALA A 191 -9.52 12.23 -10.41
C ALA A 191 -8.38 11.44 -9.74
N LEU A 192 -8.59 10.87 -8.54
CA LEU A 192 -7.55 10.12 -7.83
C LEU A 192 -7.30 8.76 -8.49
N GLU A 193 -8.36 8.05 -8.86
CA GLU A 193 -8.27 6.79 -9.60
C GLU A 193 -7.62 7.00 -10.97
N SER A 194 -8.06 8.04 -11.70
CA SER A 194 -7.48 8.40 -13.00
C SER A 194 -5.99 8.76 -12.90
N LEU A 195 -5.59 9.52 -11.86
CA LEU A 195 -4.19 9.86 -11.63
C LEU A 195 -3.36 8.63 -11.28
N SER A 196 -3.87 7.75 -10.41
CA SER A 196 -3.20 6.50 -10.04
C SER A 196 -2.96 5.63 -11.28
N GLN A 197 -3.99 5.46 -12.12
CA GLN A 197 -3.88 4.72 -13.37
C GLN A 197 -2.85 5.35 -14.31
N SER A 198 -2.88 6.67 -14.47
CA SER A 198 -1.90 7.39 -15.30
C SER A 198 -0.46 7.22 -14.81
N LEU A 199 -0.23 7.29 -13.50
CA LEU A 199 1.09 7.07 -12.91
C LEU A 199 1.56 5.62 -13.08
N GLN A 200 0.67 4.65 -12.94
CA GLN A 200 0.95 3.24 -13.22
C GLN A 200 1.33 3.03 -14.69
N ASP A 201 0.58 3.63 -15.63
CA ASP A 201 0.87 3.55 -17.06
C ASP A 201 2.23 4.17 -17.40
N GLN A 202 2.54 5.34 -16.83
CA GLN A 202 3.84 6.00 -16.99
C GLN A 202 4.99 5.14 -16.44
N TYR A 203 4.80 4.56 -15.25
CA TYR A 203 5.79 3.67 -14.65
C TYR A 203 6.00 2.42 -15.51
N CYS A 204 4.93 1.80 -16.00
CA CYS A 204 4.98 0.67 -16.92
C CYS A 204 5.75 1.02 -18.20
N CYS A 205 5.43 2.14 -18.85
CA CYS A 205 6.15 2.60 -20.03
C CYS A 205 7.65 2.81 -19.76
N ARG A 206 8.00 3.45 -18.64
CA ARG A 206 9.40 3.68 -18.25
C ARG A 206 10.13 2.36 -17.98
N ARG A 207 9.50 1.42 -17.29
CA ARG A 207 10.06 0.09 -17.03
C ARG A 207 10.32 -0.67 -18.32
N CYS A 208 9.33 -0.72 -19.22
CA CYS A 208 9.47 -1.36 -20.53
C CYS A 208 10.60 -0.74 -21.36
N LEU A 209 10.72 0.59 -21.37
CA LEU A 209 11.80 1.28 -22.07
C LEU A 209 13.17 0.94 -21.49
N LEU A 210 13.31 0.97 -20.15
CA LEU A 210 14.57 0.65 -19.48
C LEU A 210 15.00 -0.79 -19.73
N LEU A 211 14.07 -1.75 -19.64
CA LEU A 211 14.32 -3.15 -19.95
C LEU A 211 14.70 -3.33 -21.42
N LYS A 212 13.97 -2.72 -22.35
CA LYS A 212 14.29 -2.82 -23.79
C LYS A 212 15.64 -2.22 -24.12
N ARG A 213 16.01 -1.11 -23.48
CA ARG A 213 17.33 -0.50 -23.62
C ARG A 213 18.42 -1.43 -23.12
N LEU A 214 18.21 -2.08 -21.98
CA LEU A 214 19.13 -3.09 -21.45
C LEU A 214 19.31 -4.25 -22.45
N ASP A 215 18.21 -4.81 -22.96
CA ASP A 215 18.26 -5.90 -23.94
C ASP A 215 19.03 -5.52 -25.20
N LEU A 216 18.81 -4.31 -25.71
CA LEU A 216 19.53 -3.79 -26.88
C LEU A 216 21.02 -3.60 -26.59
N THR A 217 21.37 -3.09 -25.40
CA THR A 217 22.79 -2.97 -25.01
C THR A 217 23.46 -4.33 -24.88
N THR A 218 22.83 -5.31 -24.22
CA THR A 218 23.35 -6.68 -24.13
C THR A 218 23.45 -7.33 -25.52
N SER A 219 22.43 -7.14 -26.35
CA SER A 219 22.40 -7.68 -27.71
C SER A 219 23.50 -7.12 -28.61
N ALA A 220 23.90 -5.85 -28.41
CA ALA A 220 24.98 -5.23 -29.17
C ALA A 220 26.34 -5.89 -28.90
N PHE A 221 26.59 -6.41 -27.70
CA PHE A 221 27.80 -7.18 -27.41
C PHE A 221 27.82 -8.53 -28.13
N HIS A 222 26.67 -9.18 -28.28
CA HIS A 222 26.53 -10.42 -29.06
C HIS A 222 26.24 -10.18 -30.54
N TRP A 223 26.40 -8.94 -31.03
CA TRP A 223 26.26 -8.64 -32.45
C TRP A 223 27.43 -9.20 -33.25
N SER A 224 28.66 -9.18 -32.71
CA SER A 224 29.83 -9.79 -33.35
C SER A 224 29.67 -11.30 -33.52
N GLU A 225 29.26 -11.99 -32.47
CA GLU A 225 29.08 -13.45 -32.42
C GLU A 225 27.95 -13.91 -33.36
N ARG A 226 26.82 -13.20 -33.37
CA ARG A 226 25.71 -13.49 -34.31
C ARG A 226 26.03 -13.08 -35.74
N ALA A 227 26.76 -11.99 -35.97
CA ALA A 227 27.19 -11.56 -37.28
C ALA A 227 28.25 -12.51 -37.87
N GLU A 228 29.16 -13.07 -37.05
CA GLU A 228 30.11 -14.10 -37.47
C GLU A 228 29.41 -15.36 -37.95
N VAL A 229 28.37 -15.82 -37.23
CA VAL A 229 27.60 -17.01 -37.59
C VAL A 229 26.74 -16.78 -38.85
N LEU A 230 26.16 -15.58 -39.02
CA LEU A 230 25.26 -15.27 -40.16
C LEU A 230 25.98 -14.77 -41.42
N MET A 231 27.09 -14.03 -41.28
CA MET A 231 27.79 -13.34 -42.37
C MET A 231 29.24 -13.79 -42.57
N GLY A 232 29.71 -14.76 -41.78
CA GLY A 232 31.13 -15.14 -41.73
C GLY A 232 31.98 -14.07 -41.02
N SER A 233 33.29 -14.29 -40.94
CA SER A 233 34.21 -13.31 -40.34
C SER A 233 34.16 -12.01 -41.13
N VAL A 234 33.58 -10.95 -40.54
CA VAL A 234 33.43 -9.64 -41.17
C VAL A 234 34.79 -8.93 -41.07
N PRO A 235 35.47 -8.63 -42.18
CA PRO A 235 36.75 -7.94 -42.13
C PRO A 235 36.59 -6.55 -41.52
N ASP A 236 37.57 -6.16 -40.71
CA ASP A 236 37.58 -4.93 -39.93
C ASP A 236 37.32 -3.71 -40.83
N ARG A 237 36.12 -3.12 -40.73
CA ARG A 237 35.68 -2.00 -41.60
C ARG A 237 35.98 -0.62 -41.02
N GLY A 238 36.63 -0.56 -39.87
CA GLY A 238 37.13 0.66 -39.28
C GLY A 238 38.44 0.32 -38.61
N GLY A 239 39.55 0.65 -39.26
CA GLY A 239 40.89 0.48 -38.69
C GLY A 239 40.96 1.06 -37.28
N ARG A 240 41.87 0.53 -36.46
CA ARG A 240 42.10 1.08 -35.11
C ARG A 240 42.30 2.59 -35.21
N PRO A 241 41.82 3.39 -34.23
CA PRO A 241 41.96 4.84 -34.25
C PRO A 241 43.39 5.35 -34.54
N ASP A 242 44.40 4.56 -34.20
CA ASP A 242 45.82 4.86 -34.40
C ASP A 242 46.33 4.59 -35.84
N GLU A 243 45.55 3.93 -36.70
CA GLU A 243 45.90 3.55 -38.08
C GLU A 243 45.23 4.43 -39.15
N LEU A 244 44.28 5.28 -38.75
CA LEU A 244 43.60 6.23 -39.63
C LEU A 244 44.37 7.56 -39.62
N GLU A 245 45.28 7.79 -40.57
CA GLU A 245 45.73 9.15 -40.87
C GLU A 245 44.55 9.91 -41.50
N PRO A 246 43.97 10.92 -40.82
CA PRO A 246 42.96 11.74 -41.47
C PRO A 246 43.64 12.53 -42.59
N PRO A 247 43.12 12.53 -43.83
CA PRO A 247 43.60 13.45 -44.85
C PRO A 247 43.21 14.85 -44.37
N MET A 248 44.16 15.53 -43.73
CA MET A 248 43.94 16.83 -43.13
C MET A 248 43.66 17.82 -44.26
N PRO A 249 42.42 18.35 -44.41
CA PRO A 249 42.16 19.29 -45.49
C PRO A 249 42.85 20.61 -45.14
N SER A 250 43.57 21.20 -46.09
CA SER A 250 44.17 22.52 -45.89
C SER A 250 43.06 23.57 -45.74
N TRP A 251 43.00 24.20 -44.57
CA TRP A 251 42.09 25.31 -44.31
C TRP A 251 42.59 26.55 -45.05
N GLN A 252 41.93 26.93 -46.13
CA GLN A 252 42.15 28.25 -46.73
C GLN A 252 41.38 29.31 -45.94
N SER A 253 42.10 30.33 -45.46
CA SER A 253 41.53 31.43 -44.68
C SER A 253 40.41 32.12 -45.46
N ARG A 254 39.26 32.28 -44.80
CA ARG A 254 38.12 33.01 -45.33
C ARG A 254 38.42 34.51 -45.27
N ARG A 255 38.97 35.01 -46.39
CA ARG A 255 39.10 36.41 -46.83
C ARG A 255 40.32 37.19 -46.36
N GLU A 256 41.27 37.33 -47.27
CA GLU A 256 41.86 38.63 -47.60
C GLU A 256 41.89 38.74 -49.12
N ASP A 257 40.82 39.28 -49.71
CA ASP A 257 40.94 40.03 -50.94
C ASP A 257 39.74 40.98 -51.04
N GLY A 258 40.07 42.26 -50.93
CA GLY A 258 39.14 43.35 -51.07
C GLY A 258 38.62 43.44 -52.51
N GLY A 259 37.35 43.80 -52.66
CA GLY A 259 36.78 44.03 -53.98
C GLY A 259 35.27 44.04 -53.94
N GLY A 260 34.69 45.22 -53.71
CA GLY A 260 33.27 45.37 -53.44
C GLY A 260 32.34 45.00 -54.58
N ARG A 261 31.05 44.82 -54.24
CA ARG A 261 29.91 45.57 -54.82
C ARG A 261 28.57 45.03 -54.32
N LYS A 262 27.69 46.00 -54.07
CA LYS A 262 26.22 45.96 -53.96
C LYS A 262 25.58 45.36 -52.72
N ALA A 263 25.25 46.29 -51.82
CA ALA A 263 24.13 46.22 -50.90
C ALA A 263 22.81 45.90 -51.62
N GLY A 264 22.15 44.82 -51.19
CA GLY A 264 20.74 44.54 -51.46
C GLY A 264 20.00 44.47 -50.13
N ARG A 265 19.26 45.54 -49.80
CA ARG A 265 18.41 45.65 -48.60
C ARG A 265 17.34 44.56 -48.62
N GLN A 266 17.16 43.83 -47.53
CA GLN A 266 15.95 43.05 -47.29
C GLN A 266 15.28 43.52 -45.99
N CYS A 267 14.08 44.06 -46.18
CA CYS A 267 13.22 44.69 -45.19
C CYS A 267 12.39 43.62 -44.48
N TRP A 268 12.43 43.58 -43.14
CA TRP A 268 11.54 42.73 -42.34
C TRP A 268 10.18 43.40 -42.20
N GLY A 269 9.16 42.88 -42.90
CA GLY A 269 7.79 43.37 -42.87
C GLY A 269 7.09 43.06 -41.54
N ARG A 270 6.83 44.11 -40.75
CA ARG A 270 6.03 44.07 -39.53
C ARG A 270 4.54 44.14 -39.89
N LYS A 271 3.80 43.04 -39.79
CA LYS A 271 2.35 42.99 -40.04
C LYS A 271 1.61 43.64 -38.86
N LYS A 272 1.03 44.83 -39.06
CA LYS A 272 0.07 45.46 -38.12
C LYS A 272 -1.36 45.01 -38.45
N LYS A 273 -2.12 44.70 -37.39
CA LYS A 273 -3.58 44.48 -37.38
C LYS A 273 -4.35 45.75 -37.80
N LYS A 274 -5.46 45.54 -38.51
CA LYS A 274 -6.64 46.42 -38.63
C LYS A 274 -7.84 45.47 -38.78
N LYS A 275 -9.02 45.70 -38.21
CA LYS A 275 -9.63 46.90 -37.66
C LYS A 275 -10.54 46.49 -36.50
#